data_AF-A0A349TMF7-F1
#
_entry.id   AF-A0A349TMF7-F1
#
_cell.length_a   1.000
_cell.length_b   1.000
_cell.length_c   1.000
_cell.angle_alpha   90.00
_cell.angle_beta   90.00
_cell.angle_gamma   90.00
#
_symmetry.space_group_name_H-M   'P 1'
#
loop_
_entity.id
_entity.type
_entity.pdbx_description
1 polymer ?
#
loop_
_entity_poly.entity_id
_entity_poly.type
_entity_poly.pdbx_seq_one_letter_code
_entity_poly.pdbx_strand_id
1 'polypeptide(L)' 'MNRKRELVVDLSKLTKDFQAMAQKRHELLELLTEVSDNLVVQLIGNDLKAQSVEQMMSLDVQPQIKKPVLDELLGAFK' A
#
# COMPACT_ATOMS: atom_id res chain seq x y z
N MET A 1 -3.88 22.15 10.62
CA MET A 1 -3.58 20.71 10.71
C MET A 1 -3.34 20.18 9.29
N ASN A 2 -2.51 19.15 9.09
CA ASN A 2 -2.16 18.65 7.76
C ASN A 2 -3.36 17.89 7.16
N ARG A 3 -3.91 18.36 6.02
CA ARG A 3 -5.10 17.80 5.34
C ARG A 3 -5.05 16.27 5.18
N LYS A 4 -3.85 15.70 4.98
CA LYS A 4 -3.64 14.25 4.88
C LYS A 4 -3.97 13.52 6.19
N ARG A 5 -3.62 14.10 7.34
CA ARG A 5 -3.94 13.53 8.66
C ARG A 5 -5.44 13.59 8.95
N GLU A 6 -6.10 14.67 8.56
CA GLU A 6 -7.56 14.80 8.73
C GLU A 6 -8.30 13.73 7.91
N LEU A 7 -7.90 13.52 6.66
CA LEU A 7 -8.49 12.47 5.81
C LEU A 7 -8.26 11.06 6.36
N VAL A 8 -7.08 10.77 6.93
CA VAL A 8 -6.82 9.47 7.59
C VAL A 8 -7.74 9.28 8.80
N VAL A 9 -7.94 10.33 9.60
CA VAL A 9 -8.85 10.28 10.76
C VAL A 9 -10.30 10.11 10.31
N ASP A 10 -10.73 10.81 9.27
CA ASP A 10 -12.11 10.69 8.76
C ASP A 10 -12.37 9.32 8.14
N LEU A 11 -11.40 8.74 7.42
CA LEU A 11 -11.48 7.37 6.91
C LEU A 11 -11.64 6.34 8.04
N SER A 12 -10.97 6.53 9.18
CA SER A 12 -11.09 5.63 10.33
C SER A 12 -12.51 5.62 10.95
N LYS A 13 -13.25 6.71 10.80
CA LYS A 13 -14.63 6.85 11.31
C LYS A 13 -15.67 6.26 10.35
N LEU A 14 -15.32 6.10 9.07
CA LEU A 14 -16.22 5.64 8.01
C LEU A 14 -16.14 4.12 7.78
N THR A 15 -15.57 3.35 8.71
CA THR A 15 -15.33 1.89 8.59
C THR A 15 -16.57 1.04 8.27
N LYS A 16 -17.78 1.56 8.49
CA LYS A 16 -19.05 0.88 8.20
C LYS A 16 -19.81 1.49 7.02
N ASP A 17 -19.36 2.62 6.48
CA ASP A 17 -19.96 3.29 5.32
C ASP A 17 -18.99 3.25 4.14
N PHE A 18 -19.11 2.16 3.37
CA PHE A 18 -18.23 1.88 2.25
C PHE A 18 -18.32 2.93 1.13
N GLN A 19 -19.49 3.55 0.94
CA GLN A 19 -19.71 4.55 -0.09
C GLN A 19 -19.04 5.88 0.28
N ALA A 20 -19.26 6.37 1.51
CA ALA A 20 -18.59 7.56 2.00
C ALA A 20 -17.06 7.35 2.10
N MET A 21 -16.63 6.15 2.48
CA MET A 21 -15.22 5.79 2.53
C MET A 21 -14.58 5.78 1.14
N ALA A 22 -15.27 5.33 0.09
CA ALA A 22 -14.72 5.31 -1.27
C ALA A 22 -14.35 6.72 -1.74
N GLN A 23 -15.24 7.69 -1.54
CA GLN A 23 -14.99 9.09 -1.91
C GLN A 23 -13.79 9.68 -1.14
N LYS A 24 -13.71 9.42 0.18
CA LYS A 24 -12.60 9.90 1.00
C LYS A 24 -11.26 9.22 0.71
N ARG A 25 -11.28 7.95 0.27
CA ARG A 25 -10.08 7.23 -0.20
C ARG A 25 -9.56 7.83 -1.50
N HIS A 26 -10.44 8.18 -2.42
CA HIS A 26 -10.04 8.82 -3.68
C HIS A 26 -9.34 10.16 -3.41
N GLU A 27 -9.94 11.02 -2.57
CA GLU A 27 -9.38 12.32 -2.19
C GLU A 27 -8.00 12.18 -1.51
N LEU A 28 -7.81 11.15 -0.68
CA LEU A 28 -6.51 10.86 -0.08
C LEU A 28 -5.48 10.43 -1.13
N LEU A 29 -5.87 9.58 -2.09
CA LEU A 29 -4.96 9.12 -3.14
C LEU A 29 -4.50 10.28 -4.03
N GLU A 30 -5.39 11.18 -4.41
CA GLU A 30 -5.04 12.40 -5.17
C GLU A 30 -3.99 13.24 -4.41
N LEU A 31 -4.21 13.51 -3.13
CA LEU A 31 -3.26 14.26 -2.30
C LEU A 31 -1.92 13.55 -2.09
N LEU A 32 -1.90 12.21 -2.18
CA LEU A 32 -0.67 11.44 -2.13
C LEU A 32 0.04 11.42 -3.49
N THR A 33 -0.68 11.49 -4.61
CA THR A 33 -0.06 11.67 -5.94
C THR A 33 0.68 12.99 -6.08
N GLU A 34 0.24 14.05 -5.38
CA GLU A 34 1.00 15.31 -5.30
C GLU A 34 2.37 15.17 -4.62
N VAL A 35 2.58 14.12 -3.81
CA VAL A 35 3.87 13.83 -3.16
C VAL A 35 4.76 12.97 -4.04
N SER A 36 4.15 12.10 -4.83
CA SER A 36 4.86 11.18 -5.72
C SER A 36 4.07 11.04 -7.01
N ASP A 37 4.66 11.59 -8.07
CA ASP A 37 4.29 11.21 -9.42
C ASP A 37 4.34 9.67 -9.51
N ASN A 38 3.33 9.07 -10.14
CA ASN A 38 3.19 7.62 -10.34
C ASN A 38 2.85 6.78 -9.10
N LEU A 39 2.36 7.36 -8.01
CA LEU A 39 1.92 6.58 -6.84
C LEU A 39 0.94 5.45 -7.19
N VAL A 40 -0.07 5.73 -8.03
CA VAL A 40 -1.04 4.70 -8.46
C VAL A 40 -0.35 3.56 -9.20
N VAL A 41 0.59 3.88 -10.09
CA VAL A 41 1.39 2.89 -10.83
C VAL A 41 2.27 2.07 -9.88
N GLN A 42 2.86 2.71 -8.87
CA GLN A 42 3.63 2.02 -7.84
C GLN A 42 2.76 1.09 -6.99
N LEU A 43 1.56 1.51 -6.60
CA LEU A 43 0.63 0.69 -5.83
C LEU A 43 0.19 -0.53 -6.63
N ILE A 44 -0.23 -0.34 -7.89
CA ILE A 44 -0.59 -1.45 -8.79
C ILE A 44 0.61 -2.37 -9.02
N GLY A 45 1.78 -1.80 -9.29
CA GLY A 45 3.01 -2.57 -9.50
C GLY A 45 3.42 -3.37 -8.26
N ASN A 46 3.18 -2.86 -7.06
CA ASN A 46 3.43 -3.58 -5.81
C ASN A 46 2.42 -4.69 -5.58
N ASP A 47 1.14 -4.46 -5.89
CA ASP A 47 0.10 -5.48 -5.81
C ASP A 47 0.39 -6.66 -6.75
N LEU A 48 0.72 -6.38 -8.02
CA LEU A 48 1.11 -7.40 -8.99
C LEU A 48 2.36 -8.20 -8.56
N LYS A 49 3.35 -7.54 -7.96
CA LYS A 49 4.53 -8.23 -7.41
C LYS A 49 4.15 -9.14 -6.24
N ALA A 50 3.26 -8.69 -5.35
CA ALA A 50 2.78 -9.49 -4.22
C ALA A 50 2.03 -10.75 -4.72
N GLN A 51 1.13 -10.58 -5.68
CA GLN A 51 0.44 -11.71 -6.34
C GLN A 51 1.43 -12.68 -6.99
N SER A 52 2.47 -12.17 -7.67
CA SER A 52 3.50 -13.01 -8.27
C SER A 52 4.28 -13.80 -7.22
N VAL A 53 4.65 -13.18 -6.09
CA VAL A 53 5.33 -13.87 -4.99
C VAL A 53 4.43 -14.94 -4.37
N GLU A 54 3.16 -14.64 -4.15
CA GLU A 54 2.17 -15.60 -3.63
C GLU A 54 2.04 -16.81 -4.56
N GLN A 55 1.95 -16.58 -5.88
CA GLN A 55 1.92 -17.64 -6.88
C GLN A 55 3.21 -18.48 -6.86
N MET A 56 4.38 -17.85 -6.78
CA MET A 56 5.65 -18.57 -6.67
C MET A 56 5.66 -19.48 -5.45
N MET A 57 5.25 -18.97 -4.29
CA MET A 57 5.15 -19.76 -3.06
C MET A 57 4.15 -20.92 -3.18
N SER A 58 3.01 -20.72 -3.86
CA SER A 58 2.01 -21.78 -4.08
C SER A 58 2.51 -22.92 -4.97
N LEU A 59 3.55 -22.68 -5.77
CA LEU A 59 4.18 -23.63 -6.67
C LEU A 59 5.50 -24.20 -6.10
N ASP A 60 5.77 -24.00 -4.81
CA ASP A 60 7.04 -24.33 -4.14
C ASP A 60 8.28 -23.68 -4.79
N VAL A 61 8.09 -22.60 -5.55
CA VAL A 61 9.18 -21.81 -6.12
C VAL A 61 9.58 -20.74 -5.11
N GLN A 62 10.80 -20.84 -4.57
CA GLN A 62 11.30 -19.82 -3.66
C GLN A 62 11.64 -18.51 -4.39
N PRO A 63 11.02 -17.37 -4.01
CA PRO A 63 11.42 -16.07 -4.53
C PRO A 63 12.82 -15.72 -4.05
N GLN A 64 13.70 -15.34 -4.99
CA GLN A 64 15.04 -14.89 -4.65
C GLN A 64 15.00 -13.46 -4.15
N ILE A 65 15.04 -13.28 -2.83
CA ILE A 65 15.11 -11.96 -2.18
C ILE A 65 16.59 -11.61 -1.97
N LYS A 66 17.00 -10.42 -2.43
CA LYS A 66 18.36 -9.93 -2.19
C LYS A 66 18.57 -9.72 -0.69
N LYS A 67 19.68 -10.24 -0.14
CA LYS A 67 20.03 -10.13 1.30
C LYS A 67 19.80 -8.74 1.92
N PRO A 68 20.25 -7.62 1.32
CA PRO A 68 20.05 -6.30 1.89
C PRO A 68 18.56 -5.95 2.12
N VAL A 69 17.69 -6.38 1.20
CA VAL A 69 16.24 -6.16 1.29
C VAL A 69 15.63 -7.05 2.37
N LEU A 70 16.13 -8.27 2.52
CA LEU A 70 15.70 -9.19 3.57
C LEU A 70 16.08 -8.67 4.96
N ASP A 71 17.29 -8.13 5.12
CA ASP A 71 17.77 -7.57 6.38
C ASP A 71 16.95 -6.35 6.80
N GLU A 72 16.58 -5.49 5.84
CA GLU A 72 15.71 -4.33 6.07
C GLU A 72 14.29 -4.75 6.47
N LEU A 73 13.71 -5.74 5.78
CA LEU A 73 12.41 -6.30 6.12
C LEU A 73 12.40 -6.93 7.52
N LEU A 74 13.39 -7.76 7.85
CA LEU A 74 13.50 -8.40 9.16
C LEU A 74 13.74 -7.39 10.29
N GLY A 75 14.41 -6.27 9.99
CA GLY A 75 14.59 -5.15 10.91
C GLY A 75 13.29 -4.39 11.21
N ALA A 76 12.37 -4.31 10.26
CA ALA A 76 11.07 -3.65 10.42
C ALA A 76 10.06 -4.46 11.26
N PHE A 77 10.30 -5.74 11.49
CA PHE A 77 9.46 -6.63 12.33
C PHE A 77 9.98 -6.82 13.77
N LYS A 78 11.05 -6.11 14.16
CA LYS A 78 11.56 -6.05 15.54
C LYS A 78 11.05 -4.81 16.27
#